data_AF-A0A7C4JLS2-F1
#
_entry.id   AF-A0A7C4JLS2-F1
#
_cell.length_a   1.000
_cell.length_b   1.000
_cell.length_c   1.000
_cell.angle_alpha   90.00
_cell.angle_beta   90.00
_cell.angle_gamma   90.00
#
_symmetry.space_group_name_H-M   'P 1'
#
loop_
_entity.id
_entity.type
_entity.pdbx_description
1 polymer ?
#
loop_
_entity_poly.entity_id
_entity_poly.type
_entity_poly.pdbx_seq_one_letter_code
_entity_poly.pdbx_strand_id
1 'polypeptide(L)'
;MSNFIIMFLDIREKETHKLVLRREILRIDDSEHALDELSSITGEIVNYVTIYEYDETSKKFKEGVLPFGKISLKMKGGRELVFNTINPIVKVEDLVVKLNTVYRERGLTLFTQKSGSARSVSYER
;
A
#
# COMPACT_ATOMS: atom_id res chain seq x y z
N MET A 1 13.39 -16.83 2.66
CA MET A 1 12.70 -15.54 2.44
C MET A 1 11.44 -15.51 3.28
N SER A 2 11.30 -14.52 4.17
CA SER A 2 10.12 -14.34 5.03
C SER A 2 8.98 -13.71 4.23
N ASN A 3 7.72 -14.05 4.54
CA ASN A 3 6.56 -13.40 3.92
C ASN A 3 6.53 -11.94 4.34
N PHE A 4 6.29 -11.02 3.40
CA PHE A 4 6.02 -9.62 3.73
C PHE A 4 4.52 -9.37 3.65
N ILE A 5 3.97 -8.79 4.71
CA ILE A 5 2.53 -8.59 4.85
C ILE A 5 2.27 -7.09 5.00
N ILE A 6 1.44 -6.53 4.14
CA ILE A 6 0.83 -5.22 4.34
C ILE A 6 -0.65 -5.45 4.62
N MET A 7 -1.12 -4.89 5.73
CA MET A 7 -2.55 -4.81 5.99
C MET A 7 -3.06 -3.44 5.53
N PHE A 8 -4.11 -3.46 4.72
CA PHE A 8 -4.91 -2.29 4.38
C PHE A 8 -6.20 -2.35 5.18
N LEU A 9 -6.49 -1.30 5.92
CA LEU A 9 -7.75 -1.14 6.62
C LEU A 9 -8.70 -0.36 5.71
N ASP A 10 -9.72 -1.02 5.17
CA ASP A 10 -10.81 -0.30 4.51
C ASP A 10 -11.77 0.22 5.58
N ILE A 11 -11.60 1.50 5.90
CA ILE A 11 -12.37 2.16 6.95
C ILE A 11 -13.85 2.31 6.58
N ARG A 12 -14.20 2.36 5.28
CA ARG A 12 -15.59 2.54 4.85
C ARG A 12 -16.41 1.28 5.07
N GLU A 13 -15.84 0.15 4.69
CA GLU A 13 -16.50 -1.15 4.78
C GLU A 13 -16.24 -1.84 6.13
N LYS A 14 -15.35 -1.26 6.96
CA LYS A 14 -14.83 -1.86 8.20
C LYS A 14 -14.18 -3.23 7.94
N GLU A 15 -13.68 -3.43 6.73
CA GLU A 15 -13.00 -4.63 6.31
C GLU A 15 -11.49 -4.43 6.37
N THR A 16 -10.76 -5.54 6.54
CA THR A 16 -9.29 -5.52 6.50
C THR A 16 -8.85 -6.36 5.34
N HIS A 17 -8.20 -5.72 4.36
CA HIS A 17 -7.57 -6.42 3.26
C HIS A 17 -6.13 -6.77 3.61
N LYS A 18 -5.76 -8.02 3.35
CA LYS A 18 -4.43 -8.52 3.63
C LYS A 18 -3.70 -8.73 2.31
N LEU A 19 -2.67 -7.90 2.09
CA LEU A 19 -1.72 -8.10 1.01
C LEU A 19 -0.51 -8.87 1.54
N VAL A 20 -0.21 -9.99 0.91
CA VAL A 20 0.93 -10.85 1.25
C VAL A 20 1.80 -11.01 0.01
N LEU A 21 3.05 -10.56 0.11
CA LEU A 21 4.11 -10.89 -0.84
C LEU A 21 4.79 -12.18 -0.37
N ARG A 22 4.67 -13.24 -1.16
CA ARG A 22 5.29 -14.54 -0.90
C ARG A 22 5.90 -15.12 -2.16
N ARG A 23 7.24 -15.22 -2.19
CA ARG A 23 8.02 -15.79 -3.30
C ARG A 23 7.69 -15.15 -4.65
N GLU A 24 6.67 -15.67 -5.33
CA GLU A 24 6.25 -15.31 -6.68
C GLU A 24 4.82 -14.78 -6.76
N ILE A 25 4.13 -14.78 -5.62
CA ILE A 25 2.69 -14.52 -5.54
C ILE A 25 2.48 -13.25 -4.73
N LEU A 26 1.68 -12.37 -5.30
CA LEU A 26 0.95 -11.33 -4.61
C LEU A 26 -0.41 -11.90 -4.24
N ARG A 27 -0.61 -12.20 -2.96
CA ARG A 27 -1.93 -12.61 -2.46
C ARG A 27 -2.63 -11.40 -1.87
N ILE A 28 -3.86 -11.16 -2.31
CA ILE A 28 -4.75 -10.12 -1.77
C ILE A 28 -6.00 -10.86 -1.30
N ASP A 29 -6.18 -10.89 0.01
CA ASP A 29 -7.21 -11.68 0.68
C ASP A 29 -7.14 -13.14 0.27
N ASP A 30 -8.13 -13.63 -0.49
CA ASP A 30 -8.18 -15.02 -0.98
C ASP A 30 -7.78 -15.15 -2.45
N SER A 31 -7.44 -14.04 -3.11
CA SER A 31 -7.00 -14.02 -4.50
C SER A 31 -5.48 -14.07 -4.61
N GLU A 32 -4.96 -14.94 -5.47
CA GLU A 32 -3.54 -15.02 -5.80
C GLU A 32 -3.28 -14.43 -7.19
N HIS A 33 -2.21 -13.63 -7.30
CA HIS A 33 -1.77 -12.98 -8.53
C HIS A 33 -0.28 -13.18 -8.71
N ALA A 34 0.15 -13.41 -9.95
CA ALA A 34 1.57 -13.49 -10.24
C ALA A 34 2.20 -12.09 -10.09
N LEU A 35 3.35 -11.99 -9.43
CA LEU A 35 4.00 -10.70 -9.19
C LEU A 35 4.33 -9.97 -10.50
N ASP A 36 4.72 -10.71 -11.54
CA ASP A 36 5.11 -10.13 -12.82
C ASP A 36 3.95 -9.48 -13.58
N GLU A 37 2.69 -9.75 -13.21
CA GLU A 37 1.48 -9.10 -13.75
C GLU A 37 1.28 -7.68 -13.23
N LEU A 38 1.81 -7.33 -12.06
CA LEU A 38 1.67 -6.00 -11.49
C LEU A 38 2.47 -4.99 -12.34
N SER A 39 1.80 -3.98 -12.89
CA SER A 39 2.39 -2.99 -13.81
C SER A 39 2.54 -1.61 -13.19
N SER A 40 1.58 -1.18 -12.36
CA SER A 40 1.68 0.10 -11.66
C SER A 40 1.08 0.07 -10.26
N ILE A 41 1.58 0.97 -9.41
CA ILE A 41 1.14 1.17 -8.03
C ILE A 41 1.02 2.66 -7.79
N THR A 42 -0.14 3.09 -7.32
CA THR A 42 -0.40 4.51 -7.02
C THR A 42 -0.93 4.64 -5.60
N GLY A 43 -0.44 5.63 -4.87
CA GLY A 43 -1.00 6.06 -3.58
C GLY A 43 -1.52 7.48 -3.71
N GLU A 44 -2.72 7.76 -3.19
CA GLU A 44 -3.34 9.08 -3.23
C GLU A 44 -4.00 9.41 -1.89
N ILE A 45 -3.73 10.61 -1.36
CA ILE A 45 -4.41 11.17 -0.19
C ILE A 45 -5.65 11.92 -0.67
N VAL A 46 -6.83 11.43 -0.28
CA VAL A 46 -8.11 12.02 -0.65
C VAL A 46 -8.72 12.85 0.49
N ASN A 47 -8.39 12.52 1.74
CA ASN A 47 -8.90 13.18 2.91
C ASN A 47 -7.90 13.06 4.09
N TYR A 48 -8.29 13.58 5.24
CA TYR A 48 -7.58 13.43 6.49
C TYR A 48 -8.55 12.99 7.58
N VAL A 49 -8.09 12.15 8.50
CA VAL A 49 -8.88 11.63 9.61
C VAL A 49 -8.25 12.10 10.91
N THR A 50 -9.07 12.69 11.78
CA THR A 50 -8.66 13.05 13.13
C THR A 50 -8.56 11.79 13.98
N ILE A 51 -7.44 11.63 14.67
CA ILE A 51 -7.20 10.57 15.63
C ILE A 51 -6.95 11.16 17.02
N TYR A 52 -7.25 10.38 18.05
CA TYR A 52 -7.00 10.75 19.43
C TYR A 52 -6.09 9.68 20.03
N GLU A 53 -4.87 10.07 20.36
CA GLU A 53 -3.89 9.21 21.00
C GLU A 53 -3.96 9.43 22.51
N TYR A 54 -4.15 8.36 23.29
CA TYR A 54 -4.18 8.48 24.74
C TYR A 54 -2.75 8.49 25.29
N ASP A 55 -2.36 9.59 25.92
CA ASP A 55 -1.11 9.68 26.65
C ASP A 55 -1.33 9.22 28.09
N GLU A 56 -0.79 8.04 28.41
CA GLU A 56 -0.90 7.43 29.74
C GLU A 56 -0.23 8.27 30.84
N THR A 57 0.81 9.03 30.50
CA THR A 57 1.56 9.85 31.47
C THR A 57 0.74 11.05 31.90
N SER A 58 0.15 11.74 30.94
CA SER A 58 -0.68 12.93 31.20
C SER A 58 -2.16 12.63 31.42
N LYS A 59 -2.58 11.36 31.22
CA LYS A 59 -3.98 10.88 31.24
C LYS A 59 -4.92 11.70 30.36
N LYS A 60 -4.41 12.24 29.26
CA LYS A 60 -5.15 13.09 28.32
C LYS A 60 -5.12 12.49 26.92
N PHE A 61 -6.13 12.83 26.13
CA PHE A 61 -6.11 12.57 24.70
C PHE A 61 -5.34 13.69 23.99
N LYS A 62 -4.43 13.30 23.12
CA LYS A 62 -3.74 14.17 22.17
C LYS A 62 -4.39 14.00 20.80
N GLU A 63 -4.85 15.11 20.24
CA GLU A 63 -5.40 15.11 18.88
C GLU A 63 -4.26 15.07 17.85
N GLY A 64 -4.45 14.25 16.83
CA GLY A 64 -3.57 14.13 15.68
C GLY A 64 -4.38 13.98 14.39
N VAL A 65 -3.71 14.11 13.25
CA VAL A 65 -4.34 13.98 11.94
C VAL A 65 -3.54 12.98 11.12
N LEU A 66 -4.22 11.98 10.57
CA LEU A 66 -3.61 11.01 9.65
C LEU A 66 -4.20 11.16 8.24
N PRO A 67 -3.37 11.18 7.19
CA PRO A 67 -3.85 11.19 5.82
C PRO A 67 -4.60 9.90 5.51
N PHE A 68 -5.74 10.04 4.86
CA PHE A 68 -6.57 8.95 4.39
C PHE A 68 -6.70 9.03 2.88
N GLY A 69 -6.69 7.88 2.23
CA GLY A 69 -7.00 7.82 0.82
C GLY A 69 -6.91 6.42 0.29
N LYS A 70 -6.35 6.27 -0.90
CA LYS A 70 -6.46 5.05 -1.68
C LYS A 70 -5.12 4.58 -2.22
N ILE A 71 -5.00 3.27 -2.36
CA ILE A 71 -3.92 2.60 -3.07
C ILE A 71 -4.53 1.85 -4.24
N SER A 72 -4.02 2.10 -5.44
CA SER A 72 -4.41 1.41 -6.67
C SER A 72 -3.27 0.50 -7.12
N LEU A 73 -3.59 -0.76 -7.40
CA LEU A 73 -2.70 -1.76 -7.98
C LEU A 73 -3.22 -2.12 -9.38
N LYS A 74 -2.48 -1.75 -10.43
CA LYS A 74 -2.84 -2.06 -11.81
C LYS A 74 -2.07 -3.27 -12.31
N MET A 75 -2.78 -4.18 -12.94
CA MET A 75 -2.22 -5.37 -13.60
C MET A 75 -2.04 -5.10 -15.10
N LYS A 76 -1.14 -5.83 -15.76
CA LYS A 76 -0.90 -5.75 -17.22
C LYS A 76 -2.15 -5.98 -18.07
N GLY A 77 -3.11 -6.79 -17.58
CA GLY A 77 -4.40 -7.04 -18.23
C GLY A 77 -5.45 -5.94 -18.05
N GLY A 78 -5.10 -4.78 -17.50
CA GLY A 78 -6.01 -3.65 -17.31
C GLY A 78 -6.88 -3.73 -16.04
N ARG A 79 -6.89 -4.88 -15.34
CA ARG A 79 -7.52 -5.00 -14.03
C ARG A 79 -6.85 -4.07 -13.03
N GLU A 80 -7.65 -3.33 -12.27
CA GLU A 80 -7.21 -2.46 -11.19
C GLU A 80 -7.87 -2.89 -9.88
N LEU A 81 -7.07 -2.98 -8.82
CA LEU A 81 -7.53 -3.23 -7.46
C LEU A 81 -7.31 -1.97 -6.64
N VAL A 82 -8.35 -1.50 -5.95
CA VAL A 82 -8.32 -0.24 -5.21
C VAL A 82 -8.67 -0.50 -3.76
N PHE A 83 -7.84 0.00 -2.85
CA PHE A 83 -8.00 -0.16 -1.40
C PHE A 83 -8.01 1.19 -0.73
N ASN A 84 -8.94 1.42 0.20
CA ASN A 84 -8.86 2.58 1.08
C ASN A 84 -7.90 2.30 2.24
N THR A 85 -7.14 3.31 2.67
CA THR A 85 -6.20 3.14 3.78
C THR A 85 -5.74 4.47 4.39
N ILE A 86 -5.23 4.38 5.63
CA ILE A 86 -4.49 5.45 6.29
C ILE A 86 -3.03 5.42 5.81
N ASN A 87 -2.42 6.59 5.65
CA ASN A 87 -1.04 6.77 5.16
C ASN A 87 -0.79 6.06 3.82
N PRO A 88 -1.61 6.32 2.78
CA PRO A 88 -1.52 5.61 1.50
C PRO A 88 -0.14 5.77 0.84
N ILE A 89 0.47 6.95 0.92
CA ILE A 89 1.80 7.21 0.34
C ILE A 89 2.87 6.35 1.00
N VAL A 90 2.97 6.39 2.33
CA VAL A 90 3.96 5.62 3.10
C VAL A 90 3.83 4.12 2.82
N LYS A 91 2.59 3.60 2.80
CA LYS A 91 2.33 2.19 2.50
C LYS A 91 2.75 1.80 1.08
N VAL A 92 2.56 2.69 0.09
CA VAL A 92 3.02 2.44 -1.28
C VAL A 92 4.54 2.44 -1.37
N GLU A 93 5.22 3.38 -0.71
CA GLU A 93 6.69 3.41 -0.67
C GLU A 93 7.27 2.14 -0.03
N ASP A 94 6.72 1.73 1.11
CA ASP A 94 7.09 0.47 1.78
C ASP A 94 6.88 -0.74 0.86
N LEU A 95 5.72 -0.79 0.18
CA LEU A 95 5.39 -1.87 -0.76
C LEU A 95 6.40 -1.92 -1.91
N VAL A 96 6.70 -0.78 -2.52
CA VAL A 96 7.62 -0.67 -3.67
C VAL A 96 9.04 -1.08 -3.28
N VAL A 97 9.53 -0.69 -2.11
CA VAL A 97 10.85 -1.12 -1.61
C VAL A 97 10.91 -2.64 -1.51
N LYS A 98 9.86 -3.28 -0.99
CA LYS A 98 9.81 -4.74 -0.86
C LYS A 98 9.65 -5.44 -2.20
N LEU A 99 8.80 -4.94 -3.08
CA LEU A 99 8.66 -5.46 -4.44
C LEU A 99 9.99 -5.38 -5.19
N ASN A 100 10.66 -4.23 -5.17
CA ASN A 100 11.94 -4.07 -5.86
C ASN A 100 13.05 -4.95 -5.29
N THR A 101 13.00 -5.28 -3.99
CA THR A 101 13.89 -6.28 -3.39
C THR A 101 13.66 -7.66 -4.02
N VAL A 102 12.40 -8.11 -4.05
CA VAL A 102 12.03 -9.40 -4.67
C VAL A 102 12.34 -9.42 -6.17
N TYR A 103 12.10 -8.32 -6.88
CA TYR A 103 12.23 -8.27 -8.34
C TYR A 103 13.70 -8.27 -8.75
N ARG A 104 14.56 -7.60 -7.99
CA ARG A 104 16.01 -7.63 -8.19
C ARG A 104 16.56 -9.05 -8.08
N GLU A 105 16.15 -9.80 -7.05
CA GLU A 105 16.57 -11.19 -6.86
C GLU A 105 16.15 -12.11 -8.01
N ARG A 106 15.12 -11.73 -8.78
CA ARG A 106 14.56 -12.51 -9.88
C ARG A 106 14.89 -11.97 -11.27
N GLY A 107 15.67 -10.89 -11.39
CA GLY A 107 16.00 -10.27 -12.67
C GLY A 107 14.79 -9.62 -13.38
N LEU A 108 13.76 -9.22 -12.62
CA LEU A 108 12.58 -8.52 -13.17
C LEU A 108 12.79 -7.00 -13.22
N THR A 109 12.13 -6.33 -14.17
CA THR A 109 12.11 -4.86 -14.25
C THR A 109 11.53 -4.25 -12.98
N LEU A 110 12.30 -3.37 -12.35
CA LEU A 110 11.97 -2.70 -11.09
C LEU A 110 10.93 -1.59 -11.30
N PHE A 111 10.12 -1.35 -10.26
CA PHE A 111 9.28 -0.18 -10.19
C PHE A 111 10.12 1.08 -10.04
N THR A 112 9.80 2.09 -10.85
CA THR A 112 10.40 3.43 -10.81
C THR A 112 9.32 4.46 -10.55
N GLN A 113 9.64 5.48 -9.76
CA GLN A 113 8.71 6.57 -9.50
C GLN A 113 8.50 7.36 -10.79
N LYS A 114 7.24 7.48 -11.23
CA LYS A 114 6.86 8.27 -12.41
C LYS A 114 6.38 9.66 -12.03
N SER A 115 5.69 9.78 -10.90
CA SER A 115 5.18 11.05 -10.41
C SER A 115 5.17 11.07 -8.88
N GLY A 116 5.27 12.27 -8.31
CA GLY A 116 5.24 12.49 -6.87
C GLY A 116 4.79 13.90 -6.52
N SER A 117 3.93 14.00 -5.52
CA SER A 117 3.47 15.25 -4.92
C SER A 117 3.21 15.03 -3.43
N ALA A 118 2.90 16.10 -2.70
CA ALA A 118 2.49 16.00 -1.30
C ALA A 118 1.21 15.15 -1.09
N ARG A 119 0.43 14.89 -2.15
CA ARG A 119 -0.85 14.16 -2.07
C ARG A 119 -0.89 12.88 -2.88
N SER A 120 0.12 12.59 -3.68
CA SER A 120 0.12 11.41 -4.54
C SER A 120 1.51 10.92 -4.88
N VAL A 121 1.64 9.62 -5.09
CA VAL A 121 2.85 9.00 -5.63
C VAL A 121 2.45 7.90 -6.60
N SER A 122 3.14 7.78 -7.74
CA SER A 122 2.93 6.67 -8.67
C SER A 122 4.24 6.02 -9.09
N TYR A 123 4.19 4.70 -9.19
CA TYR A 123 5.30 3.84 -9.59
C TYR A 123 4.86 2.94 -10.73
N GLU A 124 5.74 2.76 -11.72
CA GLU A 124 5.50 1.89 -12.87
C GLU A 124 6.76 1.09 -13.23
N ARG A 125 6.55 -0.03 -13.91
CA ARG A 125 7.61 -0.88 -14.48
C ARG A 125 7.79 -0.65 -15.96
#